data_AF-A0AAV2Z2S5-F1
#
_entry.id   AF-A0AAV2Z2S5-F1
#
_cell.length_a   1.000
_cell.length_b   1.000
_cell.length_c   1.000
_cell.angle_alpha   90.00
_cell.angle_beta   90.00
_cell.angle_gamma   90.00
#
_symmetry.space_group_name_H-M   'P 1'
#
loop_
_entity.id
_entity.type
_entity.pdbx_description
1 polymer ?
#
loop_
_entity_poly.entity_id
_entity_poly.type
_entity_poly.pdbx_seq_one_letter_code
_entity_poly.pdbx_strand_id
1 'polypeptide(L)'
;MALLHRVIQQARSYLQDSFFTPSSALAPLVANAGAGSSVADPLRDAIWLAAPKSKVTPSRKKIRNNAPTKRLKNIVHFQDCELCGQKKLRHRLCMSCFKKGKYFE
;
A
#
# COMPACT_ATOMS: atom_id res chain seq x y z
N MET A 1 -9.68 -3.38 -43.19
CA MET A 1 -10.58 -2.57 -42.32
C MET A 1 -11.51 -3.39 -41.42
N ALA A 2 -11.84 -4.65 -41.74
CA ALA A 2 -12.74 -5.48 -40.91
C ALA A 2 -12.17 -5.92 -39.54
N LEU A 3 -10.85 -6.09 -39.42
CA LEU A 3 -10.21 -6.52 -38.16
C LEU A 3 -10.24 -5.45 -37.06
N LEU A 4 -10.03 -4.19 -37.43
CA LEU A 4 -10.10 -3.06 -36.49
C LEU A 4 -11.53 -2.90 -35.95
N HIS A 5 -12.55 -3.16 -36.78
CA HIS A 5 -13.95 -3.14 -36.35
C HIS A 5 -14.27 -4.20 -35.29
N ARG A 6 -13.72 -5.41 -35.41
CA ARG A 6 -13.89 -6.47 -34.40
C ARG A 6 -13.25 -6.11 -33.06
N VAL A 7 -12.04 -5.53 -33.08
CA VAL A 7 -11.35 -5.11 -31.85
C VAL A 7 -12.14 -4.00 -31.13
N ILE A 8 -12.69 -3.05 -31.87
CA ILE A 8 -13.51 -1.95 -31.30
C ILE A 8 -14.84 -2.49 -30.74
N GLN A 9 -15.48 -3.45 -31.41
CA GLN A 9 -16.71 -4.09 -30.92
C GLN A 9 -16.45 -4.89 -29.64
N GLN A 10 -15.33 -5.61 -29.58
CA GLN A 10 -14.96 -6.37 -28.39
C GLN A 10 -14.66 -5.44 -27.20
N ALA A 11 -13.99 -4.31 -27.41
CA ALA A 11 -13.75 -3.31 -26.37
C ALA A 11 -15.05 -2.68 -25.81
N ARG A 12 -16.08 -2.49 -26.64
CA ARG A 12 -17.40 -1.98 -26.18
C ARG A 12 -18.13 -2.95 -25.24
N SER A 13 -18.00 -4.26 -25.47
CA SER A 13 -18.63 -5.27 -24.60
C SER A 13 -18.07 -5.29 -23.18
N TYR A 14 -16.80 -4.94 -23.01
CA TYR A 14 -16.16 -4.85 -21.69
C TYR A 14 -16.51 -3.57 -20.91
N LEU A 15 -17.04 -2.54 -21.59
CA LEU A 15 -17.50 -1.29 -20.94
C LEU A 15 -18.99 -1.32 -20.57
N GLN A 16 -19.71 -2.40 -20.91
CA GLN A 16 -21.10 -2.65 -20.48
C GLN A 16 -21.15 -3.34 -19.11
N ASP A 17 -20.23 -3.00 -18.20
CA ASP A 17 -20.44 -3.32 -16.79
C ASP A 17 -21.74 -2.63 -16.36
N SER A 18 -22.63 -3.46 -15.88
CA SER A 18 -24.05 -3.19 -15.68
C SER A 18 -24.25 -1.97 -14.79
N PHE A 19 -24.81 -0.90 -15.34
CA PHE A 19 -25.38 0.19 -14.52
C PHE A 19 -26.52 -0.41 -13.69
N PHE A 20 -26.19 -0.81 -12.47
CA PHE A 20 -27.18 -1.07 -11.41
C PHE A 20 -27.86 0.26 -11.12
N THR A 21 -29.05 0.46 -11.67
CA THR A 21 -29.96 1.53 -11.25
C THR A 21 -30.66 1.06 -9.98
N PRO A 22 -30.38 1.64 -8.79
CA PRO A 22 -31.19 1.32 -7.62
C PRO A 22 -32.56 2.00 -7.80
N SER A 23 -33.57 1.21 -8.14
CA SER A 23 -34.97 1.62 -8.01
C SER A 23 -35.25 1.88 -6.53
N SER A 24 -35.53 3.13 -6.18
CA SER A 24 -35.88 3.58 -4.83
C SER A 24 -37.27 3.10 -4.45
N ALA A 25 -37.37 1.87 -3.94
CA ALA A 25 -38.56 1.39 -3.24
C ALA A 25 -38.56 1.90 -1.80
N LEU A 26 -39.37 2.93 -1.53
CA LEU A 26 -39.69 3.39 -0.17
C LEU A 26 -40.59 2.35 0.51
N ALA A 27 -40.07 1.67 1.54
CA ALA A 27 -40.87 0.89 2.48
C ALA A 27 -40.80 1.56 3.87
N PRO A 28 -41.91 1.67 4.61
CA PRO A 28 -41.91 2.36 5.90
C PRO A 28 -41.23 1.48 6.97
N LEU A 29 -40.24 2.06 7.62
CA LEU A 29 -39.48 1.46 8.72
C LEU A 29 -40.29 1.61 10.02
N VAL A 30 -40.78 0.51 10.57
CA VAL A 30 -41.23 0.47 11.97
C VAL A 30 -39.98 0.52 12.86
N ALA A 31 -39.71 1.69 13.42
CA ALA A 31 -38.63 1.92 14.37
C ALA A 31 -39.02 1.39 15.75
N ASN A 32 -38.48 0.23 16.15
CA ASN A 32 -38.49 -0.17 17.54
C ASN A 32 -37.29 0.49 18.24
N ALA A 33 -37.56 1.50 19.05
CA ALA A 33 -36.58 2.24 19.81
C ALA A 33 -36.05 1.38 20.97
N GLY A 34 -34.83 0.87 20.79
CA GLY A 34 -34.13 0.09 21.81
C GLY A 34 -32.66 -0.08 21.45
N ALA A 35 -31.90 1.01 21.38
CA ALA A 35 -30.45 0.95 21.32
C ALA A 35 -29.87 2.20 21.98
N GLY A 36 -29.03 1.98 23.00
CA GLY A 36 -28.35 3.03 23.74
C GLY A 36 -27.61 3.99 22.82
N SER A 37 -27.68 5.26 23.18
CA SER A 37 -26.99 6.37 22.55
C SER A 37 -25.47 6.24 22.70
N SER A 38 -24.82 5.57 21.75
CA SER A 38 -23.55 6.06 21.23
C SER A 38 -23.86 6.65 19.87
N VAL A 39 -23.53 7.91 19.63
CA VAL A 39 -23.55 8.52 18.30
C VAL A 39 -22.48 7.78 17.48
N ALA A 40 -22.87 6.61 16.97
CA ALA A 40 -22.05 5.77 16.13
C ALA A 40 -21.98 6.49 14.79
N ASP A 41 -20.90 7.24 14.62
CA ASP A 41 -20.55 7.85 13.33
C ASP A 41 -20.58 6.72 12.30
N PRO A 42 -21.54 6.69 11.35
CA PRO A 42 -21.77 5.55 10.48
C PRO A 42 -20.53 5.24 9.62
N LEU A 43 -19.66 6.22 9.42
CA LEU A 43 -18.36 6.03 8.78
C LEU A 43 -17.39 5.23 9.64
N ARG A 44 -17.39 5.43 10.97
CA ARG A 44 -16.54 4.66 11.88
C ARG A 44 -16.94 3.20 11.88
N ASP A 45 -18.23 2.91 11.95
CA ASP A 45 -18.74 1.53 11.94
C ASP A 45 -18.44 0.83 10.61
N ALA A 46 -18.56 1.55 9.49
CA ALA A 46 -18.21 1.03 8.16
C ALA A 46 -16.72 0.68 8.03
N ILE A 47 -15.83 1.45 8.67
CA ILE A 47 -14.38 1.17 8.66
C ILE A 47 -14.06 -0.05 9.52
N TRP A 48 -14.70 -0.21 10.69
CA TRP A 48 -14.48 -1.35 11.58
C TRP A 48 -14.93 -2.68 10.95
N LEU A 49 -15.98 -2.65 10.12
CA LEU A 49 -16.49 -3.82 9.42
C LEU A 49 -15.82 -4.06 8.06
N ALA A 50 -14.87 -3.20 7.65
CA ALA A 50 -14.23 -3.30 6.35
C ALA A 50 -13.25 -4.49 6.30
N ALA A 51 -13.59 -5.49 5.50
CA ALA A 51 -12.70 -6.60 5.16
C ALA A 51 -12.30 -6.54 3.67
N PRO A 52 -11.09 -6.98 3.31
CA PRO A 52 -10.73 -7.15 1.90
C PRO A 52 -11.71 -8.12 1.22
N LYS A 53 -12.40 -7.66 0.17
CA LYS A 53 -13.40 -8.47 -0.53
C LYS A 53 -12.81 -9.72 -1.20
N SER A 54 -11.55 -9.63 -1.66
CA SER A 54 -10.90 -10.72 -2.40
C SER A 54 -9.39 -10.74 -2.22
N LYS A 55 -8.79 -11.90 -2.52
CA LYS A 55 -7.34 -12.11 -2.43
C LYS A 55 -6.61 -11.31 -3.51
N VAL A 56 -5.55 -10.60 -3.12
CA VAL A 56 -4.67 -9.88 -4.06
C VAL A 56 -3.87 -10.88 -4.90
N THR A 57 -3.86 -10.69 -6.22
CA THR A 57 -3.09 -11.55 -7.13
C THR A 57 -1.57 -11.41 -6.89
N PRO A 58 -0.78 -12.47 -7.13
CA PRO A 58 0.68 -12.41 -7.00
C PRO A 58 1.32 -11.28 -7.81
N SER A 59 0.82 -11.04 -9.03
CA SER A 59 1.28 -9.95 -9.91
C SER A 59 1.09 -8.57 -9.27
N ARG A 60 -0.12 -8.27 -8.75
CA ARG A 60 -0.41 -7.00 -8.06
C ARG A 60 0.45 -6.82 -6.81
N LYS A 61 0.65 -7.89 -6.03
CA LYS A 61 1.53 -7.87 -4.85
C LYS A 61 2.99 -7.57 -5.25
N LYS A 62 3.50 -8.19 -6.33
CA LYS A 62 4.85 -7.98 -6.83
C LYS A 62 5.08 -6.52 -7.26
N ILE A 63 4.17 -5.94 -8.02
CA ILE A 63 4.25 -4.53 -8.46
C ILE A 63 4.26 -3.59 -7.25
N ARG A 64 3.33 -3.78 -6.30
CA ARG A 64 3.22 -2.92 -5.11
C ARG A 64 4.47 -2.98 -4.22
N ASN A 65 5.13 -4.14 -4.15
CA ASN A 65 6.31 -4.34 -3.30
C ASN A 65 7.59 -3.85 -3.98
N ASN A 66 7.70 -4.01 -5.31
CA ASN A 66 8.86 -3.60 -6.10
C ASN A 66 8.76 -2.16 -6.63
N ALA A 67 7.78 -1.39 -6.17
CA ALA A 67 7.64 0.02 -6.52
C ALA A 67 8.95 0.77 -6.20
N PRO A 68 9.39 1.72 -7.06
CA PRO A 68 10.69 2.39 -6.93
C PRO A 68 10.83 3.15 -5.60
N THR A 69 9.72 3.59 -5.02
CA THR A 69 9.66 4.26 -3.71
C THR A 69 10.05 3.37 -2.54
N LYS A 70 9.78 2.06 -2.64
CA LYS A 70 10.05 1.07 -1.58
C LYS A 70 11.35 0.31 -1.79
N ARG A 71 12.00 0.51 -2.93
CA ARG A 71 13.25 -0.16 -3.26
C ARG A 71 14.35 0.32 -2.32
N LEU A 72 15.20 -0.60 -1.86
CA LEU A 72 16.37 -0.28 -1.07
C LEU A 72 17.27 0.67 -1.88
N LYS A 73 17.48 1.87 -1.34
CA LYS A 73 18.36 2.87 -1.93
C LYS A 73 19.80 2.52 -1.59
N ASN A 74 20.70 2.72 -2.55
CA ASN A 74 22.12 2.52 -2.31
C ASN A 74 22.65 3.61 -1.36
N ILE A 75 23.43 3.19 -0.36
CA ILE A 75 24.12 4.09 0.58
C ILE A 75 25.44 4.50 -0.08
N VAL A 76 25.50 5.72 -0.63
CA VAL A 76 26.69 6.23 -1.35
C VAL A 76 27.75 6.80 -0.39
N HIS A 77 27.37 7.10 0.85
CA HIS A 77 28.20 7.84 1.80
C HIS A 77 29.04 6.94 2.72
N PHE A 78 29.68 5.91 2.14
CA PHE A 78 30.74 5.18 2.84
C PHE A 78 32.06 5.92 2.69
N GLN A 79 32.83 6.01 3.77
CA GLN A 79 34.18 6.56 3.80
C GLN A 79 35.13 5.54 4.41
N ASP A 80 36.40 5.61 4.04
CA ASP A 80 37.43 4.79 4.69
C ASP A 80 37.76 5.35 6.08
N CYS A 81 38.04 4.44 7.02
CA CYS A 81 38.53 4.83 8.33
C CYS A 81 40.04 5.05 8.29
N GLU A 82 40.51 6.20 8.77
CA GLU A 82 41.94 6.58 8.80
C GLU A 82 42.81 5.61 9.61
N LEU A 83 42.29 5.02 10.69
CA LEU A 83 43.07 4.13 11.56
C LEU A 83 43.15 2.66 11.10
N CYS A 84 42.12 2.15 10.43
CA CYS A 84 42.01 0.71 10.12
C CYS A 84 41.72 0.38 8.66
N GLY A 85 41.45 1.38 7.83
CA GLY A 85 41.08 1.20 6.41
C GLY A 85 39.71 0.56 6.17
N GLN A 86 38.93 0.23 7.21
CA GLN A 86 37.59 -0.33 7.05
C GLN A 86 36.58 0.76 6.66
N LYS A 87 35.59 0.40 5.85
CA LYS A 87 34.51 1.31 5.46
C LYS A 87 33.64 1.65 6.68
N LYS A 88 33.43 2.95 6.92
CA LYS A 88 32.52 3.51 7.92
C LYS A 88 31.47 4.39 7.24
N LEU A 89 30.34 4.61 7.90
CA LEU A 89 29.38 5.65 7.46
C LEU A 89 29.95 7.04 7.73
N ARG A 90 29.60 8.03 6.89
CA ARG A 90 29.85 9.45 7.18
C ARG A 90 29.28 9.84 8.55
N HIS A 91 30.03 10.64 9.30
CA HIS A 91 29.70 11.14 10.64
C HIS A 91 29.48 10.07 11.72
N ARG A 92 29.92 8.82 11.50
CA ARG A 92 29.91 7.77 12.51
C ARG A 92 31.32 7.31 12.83
N LEU A 93 31.56 6.95 14.09
CA LEU A 93 32.78 6.28 14.51
C LEU A 93 32.89 4.91 13.85
N CYS A 94 34.11 4.47 13.58
CA CYS A 94 34.32 3.14 13.02
C CYS A 94 34.04 2.08 14.08
N MET A 95 33.09 1.18 13.82
CA MET A 95 32.69 0.13 14.77
C MET A 95 33.84 -0.84 15.08
N SER A 96 34.72 -1.12 14.11
CA SER A 96 35.87 -2.00 14.33
C SER A 96 36.94 -1.35 15.20
N CYS A 97 37.25 -0.07 15.01
CA CYS A 97 38.17 0.68 15.87
C CYS A 97 37.60 0.88 17.28
N PHE A 98 36.30 1.20 17.39
CA PHE A 98 35.63 1.35 18.68
C PHE A 98 35.70 0.05 19.50
N LYS A 99 35.41 -1.10 18.87
CA LYS A 99 35.48 -2.41 19.54
C LYS A 99 36.90 -2.77 20.00
N LYS A 100 37.92 -2.30 19.29
CA LYS A 100 39.33 -2.56 19.61
C LYS A 100 39.92 -1.57 20.62
N GLY A 101 39.18 -0.54 21.05
CA GLY A 101 39.69 0.45 22.01
C GLY A 101 40.67 1.47 21.43
N LYS A 102 40.99 1.42 20.13
CA LYS A 102 42.03 2.24 19.47
C LYS A 102 41.83 3.76 19.49
N TYR A 103 40.65 4.23 19.90
CA TYR A 103 40.38 5.68 20.04
C TYR A 103 40.70 6.21 21.44
N PHE A 104 40.96 5.32 22.40
CA PHE A 104 41.22 5.62 23.81
C PHE A 104 42.66 5.32 24.22
N GLU A 105 43.45 4.73 23.32
CA GLU A 105 44.90 4.54 23.44
C GLU A 105 45.62 5.82 22.99
#